data_AF-A0A7H8K0Y0-F1
#
_entry.id   AF-A0A7H8K0Y0-F1
#
_cell.length_a   1.000
_cell.length_b   1.000
_cell.length_c   1.000
_cell.angle_alpha   90.00
_cell.angle_beta   90.00
_cell.angle_gamma   90.00
#
_symmetry.space_group_name_H-M   'P 1'
#
loop_
_entity.id
_entity.type
_entity.pdbx_description
1 polymer ?
#
loop_
_entity_poly.entity_id
_entity_poly.type
_entity_poly.pdbx_seq_one_letter_code
_entity_poly.pdbx_strand_id
1 'polypeptide(L)'
;MSSTTPLPAQPSPSATNRAVRGAARVLAAAGLAVNTYFHVHLADNYDVVEATVSQGTLFRLEAALTALAALLVLVWRRWPGDAFAWLVSAGGLALLLVYRYVDVGELGPLPNMYEPLWFDDKKWTVASQAVTILATTVLLLTGRHRHQHERRHGKHAQRPSR
;
A
#
# COMPACT_ATOMS: atom_id res chain seq x y z
N MET A 1 34.46 19.28 43.17
CA MET A 1 34.51 19.16 41.70
C MET A 1 33.25 18.42 41.28
N SER A 2 32.23 19.13 40.82
CA SER A 2 30.96 18.51 40.41
C SER A 2 31.04 18.16 38.94
N SER A 3 31.11 16.87 38.63
CA SER A 3 31.11 16.33 37.28
C SER A 3 29.71 16.50 36.68
N THR A 4 29.53 17.44 35.76
CA THR A 4 28.33 17.55 34.95
C THR A 4 28.32 16.44 33.91
N THR A 5 27.64 15.33 34.23
CA THR A 5 27.35 14.27 33.25
C THR A 5 26.49 14.86 32.11
N PRO A 6 26.93 14.83 30.85
CA PRO A 6 26.12 15.31 29.73
C PRO A 6 24.90 14.41 29.57
N LEU A 7 23.70 14.99 29.55
CA LEU A 7 22.49 14.24 29.20
C LEU A 7 22.59 13.74 27.75
N PRO A 8 22.16 12.49 27.48
CA PRO A 8 22.17 11.95 26.12
C PRO A 8 21.35 12.84 25.18
N ALA A 9 21.96 13.21 24.05
CA ALA A 9 21.33 14.08 23.06
C ALA A 9 20.07 13.40 22.47
N GLN A 10 18.91 14.03 22.69
CA GLN A 10 17.65 13.55 22.12
C GLN A 10 17.65 13.75 20.60
N PRO A 11 17.18 12.76 19.81
CA PRO A 11 17.15 12.88 18.36
C PRO A 11 16.23 14.02 17.90
N SER A 12 16.68 14.80 16.91
CA SER A 12 15.85 15.88 16.35
C SER A 12 14.56 15.34 15.73
N PRO A 13 13.43 16.09 15.80
CA PRO A 13 12.15 15.67 15.20
C PRO A 13 12.24 15.28 13.71
N SER A 14 13.19 15.88 12.98
CA SER A 14 13.44 15.58 11.56
C SER A 14 14.01 14.17 11.32
N ALA A 15 14.87 13.68 12.23
CA ALA A 15 15.50 12.37 12.12
C ALA A 15 14.50 11.25 12.41
N THR A 16 13.67 11.42 13.45
CA THR A 16 12.58 10.51 13.78
C THR A 16 11.60 10.36 12.63
N ASN A 17 11.19 11.47 12.00
CA ASN A 17 10.29 11.41 10.84
C ASN A 17 10.93 10.66 9.63
N ARG A 18 12.24 10.83 9.40
CA ARG A 18 12.94 10.06 8.36
C ARG A 18 12.95 8.56 8.67
N ALA A 19 13.21 8.17 9.93
CA ALA A 19 13.21 6.78 10.36
C ALA A 19 11.83 6.13 10.21
N VAL A 20 10.77 6.80 10.70
CA VAL A 20 9.38 6.35 10.57
C VAL A 20 8.98 6.17 9.10
N ARG A 21 9.30 7.15 8.25
CA ARG A 21 9.02 7.07 6.80
C ARG A 21 9.85 6.00 6.08
N GLY A 22 11.02 5.65 6.61
CA GLY A 22 11.84 4.53 6.14
C GLY A 22 11.19 3.20 6.49
N ALA A 23 10.88 2.99 7.77
CA ALA A 23 10.21 1.80 8.27
C ALA A 23 8.87 1.56 7.56
N ALA A 24 8.04 2.60 7.41
CA ALA A 24 6.76 2.50 6.71
C ALA A 24 6.93 2.08 5.23
N ARG A 25 7.98 2.53 4.53
CA ARG A 25 8.25 2.07 3.15
C ARG A 25 8.60 0.59 3.11
N VAL A 26 9.47 0.14 4.02
CA VAL A 26 9.88 -1.26 4.09
C VAL A 26 8.67 -2.14 4.41
N LEU A 27 7.85 -1.75 5.39
CA LEU A 27 6.64 -2.49 5.75
C LEU A 27 5.63 -2.54 4.59
N ALA A 28 5.37 -1.41 3.93
CA ALA A 28 4.48 -1.37 2.78
C ALA A 28 4.99 -2.27 1.64
N ALA A 29 6.28 -2.21 1.33
CA ALA A 29 6.86 -3.01 0.27
C ALA A 29 6.87 -4.51 0.60
N ALA A 30 7.16 -4.88 1.86
CA ALA A 30 7.09 -6.26 2.31
C ALA A 30 5.65 -6.81 2.23
N GLY A 31 4.66 -6.03 2.68
CA GLY A 31 3.25 -6.40 2.56
C GLY A 31 2.82 -6.58 1.09
N LEU A 32 3.20 -5.65 0.21
CA LEU A 32 2.94 -5.76 -1.23
C LEU A 32 3.61 -7.00 -1.85
N ALA A 33 4.86 -7.29 -1.50
CA ALA A 33 5.58 -8.46 -2.01
C ALA A 33 4.92 -9.78 -1.58
N VAL A 34 4.49 -9.88 -0.32
CA VAL A 34 3.72 -11.03 0.19
C VAL A 34 2.38 -11.13 -0.56
N ASN A 35 1.68 -10.01 -0.77
CA ASN A 35 0.44 -9.99 -1.52
C ASN A 35 0.65 -10.48 -2.96
N THR A 36 1.67 -9.97 -3.67
CA THR A 36 2.05 -10.43 -5.01
C THR A 36 2.30 -11.94 -5.02
N TYR A 37 3.07 -12.46 -4.05
CA TYR A 37 3.37 -13.89 -3.96
C TYR A 37 2.10 -14.74 -3.89
N PHE A 38 1.17 -14.43 -2.99
CA PHE A 38 -0.06 -15.21 -2.86
C PHE A 38 -0.98 -15.09 -4.09
N HIS A 39 -1.00 -13.94 -4.77
CA HIS A 39 -1.77 -13.80 -6.00
C HIS A 39 -1.18 -14.64 -7.13
N VAL A 40 0.14 -14.67 -7.29
CA VAL A 40 0.80 -15.57 -8.26
C VAL A 40 0.58 -17.02 -7.88
N HIS A 41 0.75 -17.38 -6.60
CA HIS A 41 0.62 -18.76 -6.13
C HIS A 41 -0.79 -19.31 -6.33
N LEU A 42 -1.82 -18.50 -6.10
CA LEU A 42 -3.21 -18.91 -6.23
C LEU A 42 -3.74 -18.83 -7.67
N ALA A 43 -3.09 -18.07 -8.56
CA ALA A 43 -3.61 -17.81 -9.91
C ALA A 43 -3.91 -19.09 -10.68
N ASP A 44 -3.00 -20.07 -10.68
CA ASP A 44 -3.15 -21.30 -11.45
C ASP A 44 -4.32 -22.15 -10.92
N ASN A 45 -4.54 -22.15 -9.60
CA ASN A 45 -5.67 -22.85 -8.99
C ASN A 45 -7.02 -22.22 -9.37
N TYR A 46 -7.03 -20.93 -9.70
CA TYR A 46 -8.23 -20.17 -10.08
C TYR A 46 -8.42 -20.03 -11.58
N ASP A 47 -7.55 -20.61 -12.42
CA ASP A 47 -7.81 -20.68 -13.85
C ASP A 47 -9.04 -21.52 -14.19
N VAL A 48 -9.41 -22.48 -13.35
CA VAL A 48 -10.63 -23.28 -13.59
C VAL A 48 -11.93 -22.48 -13.41
N VAL A 49 -11.87 -21.30 -12.79
CA VAL A 49 -13.01 -20.40 -12.58
C VAL A 49 -13.04 -19.40 -13.74
N GLU A 50 -13.92 -19.68 -14.71
CA GLU A 50 -13.85 -19.08 -16.04
C GLU A 50 -15.05 -18.21 -16.40
N ALA A 51 -14.76 -17.19 -17.22
CA ALA A 51 -15.71 -16.36 -17.96
C ALA A 51 -14.98 -15.82 -19.21
N THR A 52 -15.29 -14.60 -19.68
CA THR A 52 -14.45 -13.99 -20.74
C THR A 52 -13.03 -13.72 -20.25
N VAL A 53 -12.88 -13.41 -18.96
CA VAL A 53 -11.58 -13.27 -18.28
C VAL A 53 -11.57 -14.23 -17.09
N SER A 54 -10.64 -15.20 -17.05
CA SER A 54 -10.55 -16.15 -15.94
C SER A 54 -10.24 -15.47 -14.61
N GLN A 55 -10.67 -16.06 -13.49
CA GLN A 55 -10.30 -15.56 -12.17
C GLN A 55 -8.78 -15.63 -11.97
N GLY A 56 -8.11 -16.68 -12.46
CA GLY A 56 -6.65 -16.76 -12.48
C GLY A 56 -5.99 -15.59 -13.22
N THR A 57 -6.58 -15.10 -14.32
CA THR A 57 -6.12 -13.90 -15.03
C THR A 57 -6.23 -12.65 -14.17
N LEU A 58 -7.32 -12.49 -13.42
CA LEU A 58 -7.50 -11.38 -12.48
C LEU A 58 -6.45 -11.42 -11.37
N PHE A 59 -6.17 -12.60 -10.82
CA PHE A 59 -5.09 -12.80 -9.83
C PHE A 59 -3.73 -12.35 -10.37
N ARG A 60 -3.39 -12.68 -11.63
CA ARG A 60 -2.15 -12.24 -12.27
C ARG A 60 -2.09 -10.72 -12.50
N LEU A 61 -3.22 -10.11 -12.86
CA LEU A 61 -3.31 -8.65 -12.99
C LEU A 61 -3.10 -7.97 -11.64
N GLU A 62 -3.72 -8.46 -10.57
CA GLU A 62 -3.51 -7.93 -9.23
C GLU A 62 -2.06 -8.15 -8.74
N ALA A 63 -1.46 -9.31 -9.05
CA ALA A 63 -0.04 -9.55 -8.81
C ALA A 63 0.86 -8.51 -9.52
N ALA A 64 0.57 -8.19 -10.78
CA ALA A 64 1.33 -7.18 -11.53
C ALA A 64 1.17 -5.78 -10.92
N LEU A 65 -0.05 -5.39 -10.54
CA LEU A 65 -0.33 -4.10 -9.91
C LEU A 65 0.36 -3.97 -8.54
N THR A 66 0.35 -5.02 -7.74
CA THR A 66 0.98 -5.05 -6.41
C THR A 66 2.50 -5.03 -6.50
N ALA A 67 3.08 -5.75 -7.47
CA ALA A 67 4.52 -5.70 -7.76
C ALA A 67 4.94 -4.28 -8.21
N LEU A 68 4.18 -3.67 -9.12
CA LEU A 68 4.41 -2.29 -9.55
C LEU A 68 4.32 -1.34 -8.35
N ALA A 69 3.30 -1.46 -7.51
CA ALA A 69 3.15 -0.66 -6.31
C ALA A 69 4.36 -0.77 -5.38
N ALA A 70 4.91 -1.97 -5.19
CA ALA A 70 6.10 -2.18 -4.36
C ALA A 70 7.30 -1.40 -4.91
N LEU A 71 7.51 -1.44 -6.23
CA LEU A 71 8.57 -0.68 -6.91
C LEU A 71 8.35 0.83 -6.79
N LEU A 72 7.12 1.32 -6.94
CA LEU A 72 6.83 2.75 -6.81
C LEU A 72 7.09 3.26 -5.39
N VAL A 73 6.71 2.50 -4.36
CA VAL A 73 6.93 2.86 -2.95
C VAL A 73 8.43 2.85 -2.59
N LEU A 74 9.17 1.84 -3.03
CA LEU A 74 10.59 1.68 -2.71
C LEU A 74 11.51 2.60 -3.53
N VAL A 75 11.31 2.66 -4.85
CA VAL A 75 12.25 3.29 -5.78
C VAL A 75 11.83 4.72 -6.08
N TRP A 76 10.57 4.94 -6.49
CA TRP A 76 10.13 6.28 -6.89
C TRP A 76 9.90 7.21 -5.69
N ARG A 77 9.40 6.66 -4.57
CA ARG A 77 9.28 7.32 -3.26
C ARG A 77 8.50 8.65 -3.28
N ARG A 78 7.59 8.82 -4.24
CA ARG A 78 6.72 10.00 -4.38
C ARG A 78 5.29 9.71 -3.96
N TRP A 79 4.57 10.77 -3.56
CA TRP A 79 3.19 10.64 -3.08
C TRP A 79 2.24 9.89 -4.03
N PRO A 80 2.34 9.99 -5.39
CA PRO A 80 1.44 9.22 -6.26
C PRO A 80 1.71 7.71 -6.16
N GLY A 81 2.96 7.30 -5.94
CA GLY A 81 3.32 5.90 -5.72
C GLY A 81 2.75 5.37 -4.40
N ASP A 82 2.87 6.17 -3.33
CA ASP A 82 2.29 5.83 -2.02
C ASP A 82 0.75 5.74 -2.11
N ALA A 83 0.11 6.62 -2.88
CA ALA A 83 -1.33 6.62 -3.09
C ALA A 83 -1.80 5.43 -3.94
N PHE A 84 -1.05 5.10 -4.99
CA PHE A 84 -1.32 3.94 -5.83
C PHE A 84 -1.24 2.64 -5.01
N ALA A 85 -0.20 2.46 -4.21
CA ALA A 85 -0.07 1.30 -3.32
C ALA A 85 -1.21 1.18 -2.31
N TRP A 86 -1.64 2.31 -1.74
CA TRP A 86 -2.80 2.36 -0.85
C TRP A 86 -4.07 1.93 -1.59
N LEU A 87 -4.33 2.47 -2.78
CA LEU A 87 -5.53 2.16 -3.57
C LEU A 87 -5.58 0.70 -4.00
N VAL A 88 -4.46 0.13 -4.46
CA VAL A 88 -4.36 -1.28 -4.84
C VAL A 88 -4.67 -2.18 -3.64
N SER A 89 -4.07 -1.91 -2.48
CA SER A 89 -4.26 -2.75 -1.29
C SER A 89 -5.64 -2.58 -0.65
N ALA A 90 -6.17 -1.35 -0.60
CA ALA A 90 -7.51 -1.08 -0.07
C ALA A 90 -8.60 -1.62 -0.99
N GLY A 91 -8.43 -1.45 -2.32
CA GLY A 91 -9.34 -1.98 -3.33
C GLY A 91 -9.35 -3.50 -3.34
N GLY A 92 -8.17 -4.14 -3.36
CA GLY A 92 -8.04 -5.60 -3.27
C GLY A 92 -8.68 -6.16 -2.00
N LEU A 93 -8.44 -5.53 -0.84
CA LEU A 93 -9.04 -5.97 0.41
C LEU A 93 -10.56 -5.79 0.40
N ALA A 94 -11.05 -4.67 -0.13
CA ALA A 94 -12.49 -4.42 -0.24
C ALA A 94 -13.16 -5.46 -1.16
N LEU A 95 -12.59 -5.74 -2.34
CA LEU A 95 -13.09 -6.76 -3.26
C LEU A 95 -13.05 -8.16 -2.63
N LEU A 96 -11.94 -8.52 -1.99
CA LEU A 96 -11.81 -9.79 -1.27
C LEU A 96 -12.93 -9.95 -0.23
N LEU A 97 -13.21 -8.91 0.55
CA LEU A 97 -14.29 -8.95 1.55
C LEU A 97 -15.67 -9.01 0.91
N VAL A 98 -15.92 -8.25 -0.17
CA VAL A 98 -17.18 -8.31 -0.92
C VAL A 98 -17.42 -9.73 -1.43
N TYR A 99 -16.48 -10.29 -2.19
CA TYR A 99 -16.59 -11.65 -2.74
C TYR A 99 -16.56 -12.74 -1.67
N ARG A 100 -16.08 -12.44 -0.46
CA ARG A 100 -16.16 -13.36 0.67
C ARG A 100 -17.54 -13.42 1.31
N TYR A 101 -18.26 -12.30 1.35
CA TYR A 101 -19.50 -12.17 2.14
C TYR A 101 -20.77 -11.99 1.31
N VAL A 102 -20.63 -11.59 0.04
CA VAL A 102 -21.74 -11.31 -0.87
C VAL A 102 -21.51 -12.07 -2.16
N ASP A 103 -22.46 -12.95 -2.49
CA ASP A 103 -22.53 -13.54 -3.83
C ASP A 103 -23.14 -12.52 -4.78
N VAL A 104 -22.28 -11.86 -5.54
CA VAL A 104 -22.69 -10.87 -6.55
C VAL A 104 -22.97 -11.52 -7.91
N GLY A 105 -22.69 -12.82 -8.06
CA GLY A 105 -22.77 -13.54 -9.32
C GLY A 105 -21.67 -13.17 -10.32
N GLU A 106 -21.87 -13.59 -11.57
CA GLU A 106 -21.04 -13.20 -12.72
C GLU A 106 -21.31 -11.72 -13.08
N LEU A 107 -20.24 -10.95 -13.31
CA LEU A 107 -20.33 -9.52 -13.61
C LEU A 107 -19.70 -9.21 -14.98
N GLY A 108 -20.55 -9.24 -16.02
CA GLY A 108 -20.11 -8.97 -17.38
C GLY A 108 -19.04 -9.98 -17.83
N PRO A 109 -17.81 -9.55 -18.18
CA PRO A 109 -16.76 -10.47 -18.59
C PRO A 109 -16.09 -11.24 -17.42
N LEU A 110 -16.42 -10.89 -16.17
CA LEU A 110 -15.78 -11.43 -14.96
C LEU A 110 -16.63 -12.58 -14.38
N PRO A 111 -16.00 -13.70 -13.98
CA PRO A 111 -16.70 -14.86 -13.44
C PRO A 111 -17.33 -14.56 -12.08
N ASN A 112 -18.18 -15.46 -11.59
CA ASN A 112 -18.60 -15.42 -10.20
C ASN A 112 -17.40 -15.72 -9.28
N MET A 113 -16.90 -14.70 -8.61
CA MET A 113 -15.75 -14.80 -7.70
C MET A 113 -16.14 -15.04 -6.24
N TYR A 114 -17.41 -15.33 -5.95
CA TYR A 114 -17.87 -15.60 -4.59
C TYR A 114 -17.12 -16.78 -3.96
N GLU A 115 -16.40 -16.53 -2.87
CA GLU A 115 -15.59 -17.53 -2.18
C GLU A 115 -15.77 -17.42 -0.67
N PRO A 116 -16.74 -18.17 -0.09
CA PRO A 116 -17.11 -18.08 1.32
C PRO A 116 -16.14 -18.81 2.26
N LEU A 117 -15.08 -19.43 1.79
CA LEU A 117 -14.14 -20.13 2.70
C LEU A 117 -13.00 -19.21 3.15
N TRP A 118 -12.57 -19.40 4.40
CA TRP A 118 -11.33 -18.82 4.93
C TRP A 118 -10.27 -19.91 5.01
N PHE A 119 -9.30 -19.86 4.11
CA PHE A 119 -8.10 -20.69 4.12
C PHE A 119 -6.87 -19.82 4.46
N ASP A 120 -5.75 -20.47 4.76
CA ASP A 120 -4.58 -19.79 5.33
C ASP A 120 -3.97 -18.76 4.37
N ASP A 121 -3.85 -19.07 3.09
CA ASP A 121 -3.35 -18.11 2.09
C ASP A 121 -4.21 -16.85 2.05
N LYS A 122 -5.55 -16.99 2.11
CA LYS A 122 -6.45 -15.83 2.17
C LYS A 122 -6.24 -14.99 3.43
N LYS A 123 -5.97 -15.60 4.58
CA LYS A 123 -5.66 -14.88 5.83
C LYS A 123 -4.36 -14.08 5.70
N TRP A 124 -3.33 -14.67 5.09
CA TRP A 124 -2.07 -13.98 4.82
C TRP A 124 -2.23 -12.83 3.84
N THR A 125 -3.03 -13.01 2.79
CA THR A 125 -3.41 -11.97 1.83
C THR A 125 -4.13 -10.80 2.51
N VAL A 126 -5.02 -11.06 3.47
CA VAL A 126 -5.66 -9.99 4.26
C VAL A 126 -4.66 -9.28 5.17
N ALA A 127 -3.81 -10.03 5.87
CA ALA A 127 -2.82 -9.45 6.78
C ALA A 127 -1.81 -8.56 6.05
N SER A 128 -1.33 -9.01 4.88
CA SER A 128 -0.36 -8.28 4.06
C SER A 128 -0.94 -6.98 3.50
N GLN A 129 -2.19 -7.01 3.05
CA GLN A 129 -2.92 -5.82 2.62
C GLN A 129 -3.17 -4.86 3.78
N ALA A 130 -3.61 -5.35 4.94
CA ALA A 130 -3.83 -4.51 6.12
C ALA A 130 -2.55 -3.79 6.57
N VAL A 131 -1.42 -4.49 6.63
CA VAL A 131 -0.11 -3.89 6.93
C VAL A 131 0.25 -2.83 5.90
N THR A 132 0.04 -3.11 4.62
CA THR A 132 0.32 -2.17 3.53
C THR A 132 -0.53 -0.92 3.62
N ILE A 133 -1.83 -1.06 3.87
CA ILE A 133 -2.77 0.07 4.04
C ILE A 133 -2.33 0.95 5.20
N LEU A 134 -1.99 0.37 6.36
CA LEU A 134 -1.54 1.14 7.53
C LEU A 134 -0.24 1.88 7.22
N ALA A 135 0.75 1.19 6.65
CA ALA A 135 2.05 1.77 6.32
C ALA A 135 1.95 2.88 5.28
N THR A 136 1.19 2.68 4.20
CA THR A 136 0.97 3.69 3.16
C THR A 136 0.12 4.85 3.66
N THR A 137 -0.81 4.63 4.60
CA THR A 137 -1.53 5.72 5.29
C THR A 137 -0.56 6.62 6.04
N VAL A 138 0.40 6.05 6.79
CA VAL A 138 1.46 6.82 7.45
C VAL A 138 2.29 7.61 6.45
N LEU A 139 2.66 7.02 5.31
CA LEU A 139 3.41 7.71 4.25
C LEU A 139 2.64 8.88 3.64
N LEU A 140 1.34 8.71 3.37
CA LEU A 140 0.48 9.74 2.79
C LEU A 140 0.26 10.91 3.75
N LEU A 141 -0.01 10.62 5.02
CA LEU A 141 -0.21 11.65 6.04
C LEU A 141 1.07 12.46 6.27
N THR A 142 2.22 11.78 6.40
CA THR A 142 3.51 12.46 6.63
C THR A 142 4.09 13.13 5.37
N GLY A 143 3.73 12.67 4.16
CA GLY A 143 4.18 13.21 2.89
C GLY A 143 3.49 14.51 2.46
N ARG A 144 2.18 14.67 2.75
CA ARG A 144 1.39 15.85 2.38
C ARG A 144 1.88 17.15 3.02
N HIS A 145 2.37 17.08 4.26
CA HIS A 145 2.88 18.25 4.99
C HIS A 145 4.09 18.92 4.31
N ARG A 146 4.94 18.15 3.62
CA ARG A 146 6.12 18.69 2.94
C ARG A 146 5.77 19.46 1.67
N HIS A 147 4.87 18.92 0.85
CA HIS A 147 4.40 19.60 -0.36
C HIS A 147 3.61 20.88 -0.08
N GLN A 148 2.89 20.95 1.05
CA GLN A 148 2.11 22.13 1.41
C GLN A 148 2.99 23.29 1.88
N HIS A 149 4.11 23.01 2.57
CA HIS A 149 5.10 24.02 2.96
C HIS A 149 5.82 24.63 1.75
N GLU A 150 6.26 23.79 0.80
CA GLU A 150 6.91 24.24 -0.44
C GLU A 150 5.99 25.16 -1.28
N ARG A 151 4.70 24.83 -1.37
CA ARG A 151 3.71 25.67 -2.08
C ARG A 151 3.41 27.00 -1.37
N ARG A 152 3.48 27.06 -0.04
CA ARG A 152 3.24 28.31 0.72
C ARG A 152 4.43 29.28 0.63
N HIS A 153 5.66 28.79 0.67
CA HIS A 153 6.85 29.64 0.51
C HIS A 153 7.00 30.20 -0.91
N GLY A 154 6.66 29.42 -1.94
CA GLY A 154 6.66 29.93 -3.33
C GLY A 154 5.68 31.07 -3.57
N LYS A 155 4.53 31.09 -2.87
CA LYS A 155 3.54 32.18 -2.97
C LYS A 155 3.98 33.47 -2.27
N HIS A 156 4.81 33.39 -1.22
CA HIS A 156 5.31 34.58 -0.53
C HIS A 156 6.45 35.28 -1.28
N ALA A 157 7.27 34.53 -2.02
CA ALA A 157 8.34 35.09 -2.86
C ALA A 157 7.82 35.84 -4.11
N GLN A 158 6.54 35.68 -4.44
CA GLN A 158 5.90 36.24 -5.64
C GLN A 158 4.99 37.45 -5.38
N ARG A 159 5.01 38.05 -4.18
CA ARG A 159 4.36 39.37 -3.97
C ARG A 159 5.33 40.48 -4.39
N PRO A 160 5.14 41.17 -5.52
CA PRO A 160 5.90 42.37 -5.83
C PRO A 160 5.43 43.48 -4.88
N SER A 161 6.36 44.17 -4.24
CA SER A 161 6.10 45.41 -3.52
C SER A 161 5.57 46.45 -4.51
N ARG A 162 4.28 46.75 -4.42
CA ARG A 162 3.69 47.96 -4.99
C ARG A 162 3.85 49.11 -4.00
#